data_AF-A0A7Y3JQ32-F1
#
_entry.id   AF-A0A7Y3JQ32-F1
#
_cell.length_a   1.000
_cell.length_b   1.000
_cell.length_c   1.000
_cell.angle_alpha   90.00
_cell.angle_beta   90.00
_cell.angle_gamma   90.00
#
_symmetry.space_group_name_H-M   'P 1'
#
loop_
_entity.id
_entity.type
_entity.pdbx_description
1 polymer ?
#
loop_
_entity_poly.entity_id
_entity_poly.type
_entity_poly.pdbx_seq_one_letter_code
_entity_poly.pdbx_strand_id
1 'polypeptide(L)'
;MARLNKGALVERAIDAIAADGWAVARLTHGATHPARFTMEREGVSHTVKLYIWNLSHGGKSRSESEFRIQVTGISGFEPEPNGRTLILGWSEEFGVFAGFDVQHRLGPLGASPSIQITAATLQAGGANGAAKQDKGRGEWALAVRPDKVGRYVQHLAAAHAGELEPILSDEHSPAADPLASEIAYLADNAEFDLTVPGETELRAEMIAGVEGVLAALGSAKPEPPPQMGHNLPPGPIDEQPALGPEIEAAAQQIKSELESDSPDARAVGRAGAFLAWAGKILQIAKQEGAKVLEKSKDVAREYMAKALWGTAGTLGVMFKEEIVELLRHLGRSILNWLQHITIL
;
A
#
# COMPACT_ATOMS: atom_id res chain seq x y z
N MET A 1 23.54 -15.98 -19.71
CA MET A 1 22.44 -16.44 -18.83
C MET A 1 21.22 -16.76 -19.69
N ALA A 2 20.34 -17.65 -19.22
CA ALA A 2 19.20 -18.12 -20.00
C ALA A 2 18.14 -17.03 -20.14
N ARG A 3 17.74 -16.71 -21.37
CA ARG A 3 16.66 -15.76 -21.65
C ARG A 3 15.33 -16.43 -21.29
N LEU A 4 14.55 -15.81 -20.41
CA LEU A 4 13.23 -16.34 -20.04
C LEU A 4 12.27 -16.23 -21.24
N ASN A 5 11.45 -17.25 -21.44
CA ASN A 5 10.33 -17.16 -22.38
C ASN A 5 9.24 -16.24 -21.81
N LYS A 6 8.26 -15.86 -22.64
CA LYS A 6 7.22 -14.90 -22.24
C LYS A 6 6.39 -15.39 -21.04
N GLY A 7 5.98 -16.65 -21.03
CA GLY A 7 5.22 -17.23 -19.91
C GLY A 7 5.99 -17.13 -18.60
N ALA A 8 7.27 -17.51 -18.61
CA ALA A 8 8.14 -17.43 -17.44
C ALA A 8 8.37 -15.99 -16.95
N LEU A 9 8.44 -15.00 -17.85
CA LEU A 9 8.51 -13.58 -17.44
C LEU A 9 7.24 -13.13 -16.72
N VAL A 10 6.07 -13.49 -17.25
CA VAL A 10 4.78 -13.13 -16.65
C VAL A 10 4.63 -13.81 -15.29
N GLU A 11 4.93 -15.12 -15.18
CA GLU A 11 4.93 -15.82 -13.89
C GLU A 11 5.90 -15.17 -12.91
N ARG A 12 7.13 -14.83 -13.32
CA ARG A 12 8.11 -14.18 -12.44
C ARG A 12 7.59 -12.87 -11.84
N ALA A 13 6.85 -12.07 -12.62
CA ALA A 13 6.24 -10.83 -12.13
C ALA A 13 5.06 -11.10 -11.18
N ILE A 14 4.22 -12.09 -11.49
CA ILE A 14 3.08 -12.49 -10.65
C ILE A 14 3.56 -13.08 -9.33
N ASP A 15 4.56 -13.97 -9.37
CA ASP A 15 5.18 -14.56 -8.18
C ASP A 15 5.80 -13.48 -7.28
N ALA A 16 6.43 -12.46 -7.87
CA ALA A 16 6.99 -11.33 -7.13
C ALA A 16 5.90 -10.49 -6.44
N ILE A 17 4.79 -10.21 -7.12
CA ILE A 17 3.63 -9.52 -6.55
C ILE A 17 3.00 -10.35 -5.43
N ALA A 18 2.85 -11.66 -5.65
CA ALA A 18 2.26 -12.58 -4.67
C ALA A 18 3.16 -12.76 -3.42
N ALA A 19 4.49 -12.79 -3.59
CA ALA A 19 5.43 -12.84 -2.49
C ALA A 19 5.37 -11.59 -1.58
N ASP A 20 4.91 -10.47 -2.12
CA ASP A 20 4.61 -9.23 -1.37
C ASP A 20 3.19 -9.22 -0.78
N GLY A 21 2.54 -10.40 -0.65
CA GLY A 21 1.29 -10.60 0.08
C GLY A 21 0.01 -10.32 -0.69
N TRP A 22 0.08 -10.11 -2.01
CA TRP A 22 -1.10 -9.87 -2.85
C TRP A 22 -1.67 -11.18 -3.40
N ALA A 23 -3.00 -11.33 -3.36
CA ALA A 23 -3.68 -12.37 -4.12
C ALA A 23 -3.74 -11.94 -5.59
N VAL A 24 -3.28 -12.80 -6.52
CA VAL A 24 -3.25 -12.46 -7.95
C VAL A 24 -4.16 -13.41 -8.74
N ALA A 25 -5.08 -12.86 -9.53
CA ALA A 25 -5.95 -13.64 -10.41
C ALA A 25 -5.75 -13.23 -11.87
N ARG A 26 -5.39 -14.20 -12.72
CA ARG A 26 -5.12 -13.95 -14.14
C ARG A 26 -6.41 -13.72 -14.92
N LEU A 27 -6.43 -12.65 -15.72
CA LEU A 27 -7.50 -12.36 -16.69
C LEU A 27 -7.14 -12.84 -18.10
N THR A 28 -5.85 -13.06 -18.38
CA THR A 28 -5.35 -13.64 -19.64
C THR A 28 -4.56 -14.93 -19.38
N HIS A 29 -4.65 -15.90 -20.30
CA HIS A 29 -4.02 -17.21 -20.14
C HIS A 29 -2.64 -17.32 -20.80
N GLY A 30 -1.81 -18.23 -20.27
CA GLY A 30 -0.55 -18.66 -20.88
C GLY A 30 0.46 -17.52 -21.12
N ALA A 31 1.00 -17.47 -22.34
CA ALA A 31 2.02 -16.51 -22.76
C ALA A 31 1.44 -15.26 -23.46
N THR A 32 0.15 -14.96 -23.25
CA THR A 32 -0.51 -13.76 -23.81
C THR A 32 0.25 -12.50 -23.41
N HIS A 33 0.43 -11.57 -24.36
CA HIS A 33 1.20 -10.36 -24.15
C HIS A 33 0.55 -9.17 -24.88
N PRO A 34 0.20 -8.08 -24.19
CA PRO A 34 0.33 -7.87 -22.74
C PRO A 34 -0.51 -8.87 -21.92
N ALA A 35 -0.01 -9.21 -20.72
CA ALA A 35 -0.78 -10.00 -19.77
C ALA A 35 -1.72 -9.09 -18.98
N ARG A 36 -2.88 -9.60 -18.56
CA ARG A 36 -3.78 -8.90 -17.64
C ARG A 36 -4.11 -9.78 -16.43
N PHE A 37 -4.18 -9.18 -15.27
CA PHE A 37 -4.52 -9.82 -13.99
C PHE A 37 -5.09 -8.79 -13.02
N THR A 38 -5.82 -9.25 -12.01
CA THR A 38 -6.12 -8.46 -10.81
C THR A 38 -5.15 -8.80 -9.70
N MET A 39 -4.84 -7.83 -8.86
CA MET A 39 -4.14 -8.04 -7.60
C MET A 39 -4.95 -7.45 -6.45
N GLU A 40 -5.13 -8.22 -5.39
CA GLU A 40 -5.98 -7.87 -4.25
C GLU A 40 -5.28 -8.09 -2.91
N ARG A 41 -5.39 -7.11 -2.01
CA ARG A 41 -4.87 -7.19 -0.65
C ARG A 41 -5.65 -6.23 0.24
N GLU A 42 -6.16 -6.72 1.38
CA GLU A 42 -6.83 -5.89 2.41
C GLU A 42 -8.01 -5.04 1.89
N GLY A 43 -8.75 -5.52 0.89
CA GLY A 43 -9.88 -4.81 0.27
C GLY A 43 -9.48 -3.83 -0.83
N VAL A 44 -8.18 -3.60 -1.06
CA VAL A 44 -7.67 -2.88 -2.22
C VAL A 44 -7.54 -3.85 -3.38
N SER A 45 -8.05 -3.44 -4.55
CA SER A 45 -7.98 -4.20 -5.79
C SER A 45 -7.47 -3.33 -6.93
N HIS A 46 -6.54 -3.84 -7.71
CA HIS A 46 -6.06 -3.20 -8.93
C HIS A 46 -6.16 -4.17 -10.11
N THR A 47 -6.74 -3.70 -11.22
CA THR A 47 -6.56 -4.35 -12.52
C THR A 47 -5.24 -3.91 -13.12
N VAL A 48 -4.41 -4.86 -13.54
CA VAL A 48 -3.06 -4.62 -14.03
C VAL A 48 -2.91 -5.14 -15.45
N LYS A 49 -2.38 -4.30 -16.35
CA LYS A 49 -1.89 -4.69 -17.68
C LYS A 49 -0.37 -4.67 -17.69
N LEU A 50 0.24 -5.82 -17.96
CA LEU A 50 1.68 -6.03 -17.90
C LEU A 50 2.28 -6.24 -19.28
N TYR A 51 3.16 -5.32 -19.67
CA TYR A 51 4.13 -5.47 -20.72
C TYR A 51 5.49 -5.86 -20.10
N ILE A 52 6.11 -6.94 -20.54
CA ILE A 52 7.37 -7.41 -19.93
C ILE A 52 8.34 -8.03 -20.93
N TRP A 53 9.62 -7.71 -20.84
CA TRP A 53 10.67 -8.35 -21.65
C TRP A 53 11.87 -8.76 -20.79
N ASN A 54 12.79 -9.51 -21.39
CA ASN A 54 14.11 -9.69 -20.79
C ASN A 54 14.90 -8.39 -21.00
N LEU A 55 15.58 -7.97 -19.95
CA LEU A 55 16.57 -6.91 -19.99
C LEU A 55 17.89 -7.48 -20.50
N SER A 56 18.50 -6.81 -21.46
CA SER A 56 19.76 -7.25 -22.08
C SER A 56 20.76 -6.12 -22.17
N HIS A 57 22.03 -6.46 -22.01
CA HIS A 57 23.14 -5.55 -22.27
C HIS A 57 23.16 -5.17 -23.76
N GLY A 58 23.49 -3.91 -24.09
CA GLY A 58 23.75 -3.51 -25.48
C GLY A 58 24.95 -4.27 -26.06
N GLY A 59 24.94 -4.68 -27.34
CA GLY A 59 26.09 -5.42 -27.90
C GLY A 59 27.46 -4.72 -27.75
N LYS A 60 28.55 -5.43 -28.08
CA LYS A 60 29.98 -5.06 -27.89
C LYS A 60 30.43 -3.63 -28.27
N SER A 61 29.64 -2.86 -29.02
CA SER A 61 29.96 -1.49 -29.45
C SER A 61 29.28 -0.40 -28.61
N ARG A 62 28.62 -0.75 -27.51
CA ARG A 62 27.85 0.19 -26.66
C ARG A 62 28.41 0.18 -25.24
N SER A 63 28.12 1.24 -24.49
CA SER A 63 28.57 1.40 -23.10
C SER A 63 28.30 0.14 -22.29
N GLU A 64 29.32 -0.34 -21.57
CA GLU A 64 29.24 -1.51 -20.68
C GLU A 64 28.28 -1.31 -19.49
N SER A 65 27.78 -0.09 -19.32
CA SER A 65 26.90 0.31 -18.23
C SER A 65 25.43 0.44 -18.64
N GLU A 66 25.04 0.14 -19.89
CA GLU A 66 23.66 0.33 -20.39
C GLU A 66 22.93 -0.99 -20.70
N PHE A 67 21.78 -1.15 -20.05
CA PHE A 67 20.85 -2.25 -20.26
C PHE A 67 19.57 -1.76 -20.92
N ARG A 68 18.91 -2.61 -21.71
CA ARG A 68 17.69 -2.25 -22.43
C ARG A 68 16.68 -3.38 -22.50
N ILE A 69 15.40 -3.01 -22.56
CA ILE A 69 14.37 -3.87 -23.14
C ILE A 69 14.24 -3.56 -24.63
N GLN A 70 14.10 -4.61 -25.44
CA GLN A 70 13.76 -4.49 -26.85
C GLN A 70 12.26 -4.75 -27.02
N VAL A 71 11.50 -3.69 -27.28
CA VAL A 71 10.04 -3.77 -27.37
C VAL A 71 9.69 -4.49 -28.68
N THR A 72 9.00 -5.61 -28.54
CA THR A 72 8.66 -6.55 -29.62
C THR A 72 7.31 -7.20 -29.32
N GLY A 73 6.58 -7.56 -30.39
CA GLY A 73 5.30 -8.27 -30.29
C GLY A 73 4.10 -7.39 -29.95
N ILE A 74 4.23 -6.06 -30.06
CA ILE A 74 3.15 -5.09 -29.89
C ILE A 74 3.35 -3.93 -30.90
N SER A 75 2.27 -3.22 -31.25
CA SER A 75 2.29 -2.03 -32.13
C SER A 75 2.39 -0.71 -31.35
N GLY A 76 1.99 -0.72 -30.08
CA GLY A 76 1.95 0.43 -29.19
C GLY A 76 1.66 0.00 -27.75
N PHE A 77 1.91 0.91 -26.81
CA PHE A 77 1.45 0.75 -25.44
C PHE A 77 0.03 1.29 -25.32
N GLU A 78 -0.84 0.51 -24.68
CA GLU A 78 -2.22 0.89 -24.42
C GLU A 78 -2.43 0.92 -22.92
N PRO A 79 -2.73 2.07 -22.31
CA PRO A 79 -3.08 2.13 -20.90
C PRO A 79 -4.25 1.20 -20.55
N GLU A 80 -4.21 0.62 -19.36
CA GLU A 80 -5.34 -0.06 -18.74
C GLU A 80 -6.32 0.99 -18.20
N PRO A 81 -7.57 1.04 -18.71
CA PRO A 81 -8.57 1.94 -18.17
C PRO A 81 -8.83 1.61 -16.70
N ASN A 82 -8.85 2.63 -15.83
CA ASN A 82 -9.11 2.49 -14.40
C ASN A 82 -8.21 1.43 -13.72
N GLY A 83 -6.99 1.26 -14.23
CA GLY A 83 -6.06 0.24 -13.77
C GLY A 83 -4.60 0.70 -13.86
N ARG A 84 -3.68 -0.22 -13.59
CA ARG A 84 -2.24 0.02 -13.62
C ARG A 84 -1.64 -0.59 -14.88
N THR A 85 -0.82 0.18 -15.58
CA THR A 85 -0.09 -0.33 -16.75
C THR A 85 1.38 -0.41 -16.43
N LEU A 86 1.94 -1.61 -16.46
CA LEU A 86 3.33 -1.88 -16.14
C LEU A 86 4.12 -2.12 -17.42
N ILE A 87 5.26 -1.45 -17.54
CA ILE A 87 6.29 -1.76 -18.53
C ILE A 87 7.52 -2.23 -17.77
N LEU A 88 7.78 -3.54 -17.81
CA LEU A 88 8.85 -4.19 -17.05
C LEU A 88 9.94 -4.79 -17.94
N GLY A 89 11.17 -4.80 -17.42
CA GLY A 89 12.30 -5.53 -17.95
C GLY A 89 12.94 -6.39 -16.88
N TRP A 90 12.92 -7.71 -17.01
CA TRP A 90 13.56 -8.59 -16.03
C TRP A 90 15.05 -8.76 -16.32
N SER A 91 15.91 -8.51 -15.33
CA SER A 91 17.33 -8.83 -15.40
C SER A 91 17.67 -10.05 -14.54
N GLU A 92 18.03 -11.16 -15.18
CA GLU A 92 18.59 -12.33 -14.48
C GLU A 92 19.93 -12.00 -13.81
N GLU A 93 20.72 -11.08 -14.40
CA GLU A 93 22.05 -10.72 -13.89
C GLU A 93 22.01 -9.98 -12.56
N PHE A 94 21.07 -9.05 -12.42
CA PHE A 94 20.93 -8.24 -11.20
C PHE A 94 19.81 -8.75 -10.28
N GLY A 95 18.99 -9.69 -10.74
CA GLY A 95 17.85 -10.21 -9.98
C GLY A 95 16.76 -9.16 -9.71
N VAL A 96 16.56 -8.20 -10.61
CA VAL A 96 15.60 -7.09 -10.45
C VAL A 96 14.74 -6.86 -11.69
N PHE A 97 13.61 -6.19 -11.50
CA PHE A 97 12.80 -5.63 -12.56
C PHE A 97 13.18 -4.18 -12.83
N ALA A 98 13.38 -3.83 -14.09
CA ALA A 98 13.41 -2.45 -14.55
C ALA A 98 11.97 -1.99 -14.87
N GLY A 99 11.50 -0.92 -14.24
CA GLY A 99 10.18 -0.33 -14.47
C GLY A 99 10.26 0.98 -15.25
N PHE A 100 9.30 1.19 -16.16
CA PHE A 100 9.21 2.38 -17.00
C PHE A 100 7.78 2.93 -17.04
N ASP A 101 7.67 4.25 -17.14
CA ASP A 101 6.38 4.93 -17.19
C ASP A 101 5.75 4.83 -18.58
N VAL A 102 4.50 4.34 -18.63
CA VAL A 102 3.71 4.27 -19.86
C VAL A 102 3.35 5.65 -20.41
N GLN A 103 3.19 6.67 -19.55
CA GLN A 103 2.77 8.01 -19.98
C GLN A 103 3.82 8.67 -20.88
N HIS A 104 5.09 8.36 -20.65
CA HIS A 104 6.21 8.79 -21.48
C HIS A 104 6.39 7.96 -22.77
N ARG A 105 5.47 7.04 -23.05
CA ARG A 105 5.57 6.04 -24.14
C ARG A 105 4.27 5.89 -24.94
N LEU A 106 3.37 6.86 -24.81
CA LEU A 106 2.16 6.91 -25.62
C LEU A 106 2.50 7.31 -27.06
N GLY A 107 1.89 6.61 -28.02
CA GLY A 107 2.05 6.86 -29.46
C GLY A 107 2.66 5.68 -30.24
N PRO A 108 2.86 5.85 -31.56
CA PRO A 108 3.38 4.80 -32.41
C PRO A 108 4.81 4.40 -32.03
N LEU A 109 5.07 3.10 -32.00
CA LEU A 109 6.44 2.61 -31.85
C LEU A 109 7.24 2.85 -33.13
N GLY A 110 8.49 3.29 -32.98
CA GLY A 110 9.43 3.38 -34.10
C GLY A 110 9.79 2.01 -34.69
N ALA A 111 10.72 1.98 -35.66
CA ALA A 111 11.11 0.71 -36.31
C ALA A 111 11.80 -0.31 -35.38
N SER A 112 12.44 0.16 -34.29
CA SER A 112 13.13 -0.70 -33.32
C SER A 112 13.18 -0.04 -31.93
N PRO A 113 12.03 0.10 -31.25
CA PRO A 113 11.94 0.74 -29.93
C PRO A 113 12.75 -0.05 -28.88
N SER A 114 13.62 0.66 -28.17
CA SER A 114 14.30 0.13 -26.99
C SER A 114 14.23 1.14 -25.85
N ILE A 115 14.10 0.65 -24.63
CA ILE A 115 14.02 1.49 -23.43
C ILE A 115 15.18 1.12 -22.49
N GLN A 116 15.97 2.11 -22.09
CA GLN A 116 17.24 1.88 -21.39
C GLN A 116 17.21 2.24 -19.91
N ILE A 117 18.06 1.54 -19.14
CA ILE A 117 18.38 1.79 -17.73
C ILE A 117 19.85 1.44 -17.49
N THR A 118 20.51 2.09 -16.52
CA THR A 118 21.92 1.85 -16.23
C THR A 118 22.14 0.64 -15.32
N ALA A 119 23.30 -0.01 -15.48
CA ALA A 119 23.78 -1.06 -14.58
C ALA A 119 23.85 -0.60 -13.12
N ALA A 120 24.30 0.65 -12.88
CA ALA A 120 24.39 1.23 -11.55
C ALA A 120 23.02 1.30 -10.86
N THR A 121 21.97 1.70 -11.59
CA THR A 121 20.60 1.71 -11.05
C THR A 121 20.10 0.30 -10.77
N LEU A 122 20.35 -0.67 -11.66
CA LEU A 122 19.95 -2.07 -11.45
C LEU A 122 20.63 -2.68 -10.21
N GLN A 123 21.94 -2.46 -10.07
CA GLN A 123 22.71 -2.90 -8.91
C GLN A 123 22.21 -2.26 -7.61
N ALA A 124 21.97 -0.94 -7.62
CA ALA A 124 21.43 -0.23 -6.47
C ALA A 124 20.03 -0.73 -6.09
N GLY A 125 19.17 -1.01 -7.07
CA GLY A 125 17.84 -1.58 -6.84
C GLY A 125 17.90 -2.96 -6.18
N GLY A 126 18.85 -3.80 -6.60
CA GLY A 126 19.06 -5.12 -5.98
C GLY A 126 19.54 -5.01 -4.52
N ALA A 127 20.45 -4.08 -4.24
CA ALA A 127 20.98 -3.87 -2.90
C ALA A 127 19.96 -3.23 -1.95
N ASN A 128 19.28 -2.18 -2.40
CA ASN A 128 18.46 -1.32 -1.56
C ASN A 128 16.96 -1.67 -1.60
N GLY A 129 16.55 -2.61 -2.46
CA GLY A 129 15.14 -2.95 -2.71
C GLY A 129 14.53 -2.15 -3.86
N ALA A 130 14.89 -0.88 -4.02
CA ALA A 130 14.56 -0.08 -5.18
C ALA A 130 15.60 1.03 -5.45
N ALA A 131 15.71 1.45 -6.70
CA ALA A 131 16.51 2.60 -7.11
C ALA A 131 15.87 3.27 -8.34
N LYS A 132 16.19 4.55 -8.56
CA LYS A 132 15.70 5.32 -9.71
C LYS A 132 16.84 5.91 -10.53
N GLN A 133 16.54 6.20 -11.78
CA GLN A 133 17.39 6.89 -12.73
C GLN A 133 16.59 8.02 -13.38
N ASP A 134 17.13 9.23 -13.33
CA ASP A 134 16.61 10.36 -14.13
C ASP A 134 16.95 10.11 -15.61
N LYS A 135 15.93 10.10 -16.47
CA LYS A 135 16.09 9.99 -17.92
C LYS A 135 15.92 11.34 -18.62
N GLY A 136 15.76 12.42 -17.85
CA GLY A 136 15.43 13.75 -18.32
C GLY A 136 13.95 13.89 -18.66
N ARG A 137 13.50 15.15 -18.82
CA ARG A 137 12.12 15.51 -19.20
C ARG A 137 11.03 14.97 -18.25
N GLY A 138 11.38 14.75 -16.97
CA GLY A 138 10.46 14.23 -15.97
C GLY A 138 10.26 12.72 -16.02
N GLU A 139 11.00 11.98 -16.85
CA GLU A 139 10.91 10.52 -16.89
C GLU A 139 11.88 9.88 -15.89
N TRP A 140 11.35 9.02 -15.03
CA TRP A 140 12.14 8.17 -14.14
C TRP A 140 12.04 6.70 -14.58
N ALA A 141 13.19 6.05 -14.76
CA ALA A 141 13.25 4.59 -14.78
C ALA A 141 13.59 4.06 -13.39
N LEU A 142 13.02 2.91 -13.04
CA LEU A 142 13.22 2.30 -11.74
C LEU A 142 13.86 0.92 -11.88
N ALA A 143 14.64 0.52 -10.89
CA ALA A 143 15.00 -0.86 -10.64
C ALA A 143 14.36 -1.29 -9.32
N VAL A 144 13.61 -2.38 -9.33
CA VAL A 144 12.79 -2.86 -8.21
C VAL A 144 13.10 -4.32 -7.95
N ARG A 145 13.44 -4.65 -6.71
CA ARG A 145 13.68 -6.02 -6.27
C ARG A 145 12.36 -6.80 -6.18
N PRO A 146 12.34 -8.11 -6.47
CA PRO A 146 11.09 -8.89 -6.51
C PRO A 146 10.18 -8.75 -5.29
N ASP A 147 10.72 -8.72 -4.07
CA ASP A 147 9.97 -8.54 -2.82
C ASP A 147 9.32 -7.16 -2.65
N LYS A 148 9.57 -6.23 -3.57
CA LYS A 148 9.01 -4.86 -3.56
C LYS A 148 8.10 -4.58 -4.74
N VAL A 149 7.84 -5.57 -5.60
CA VAL A 149 7.07 -5.35 -6.83
C VAL A 149 5.62 -5.04 -6.53
N GLY A 150 4.96 -5.71 -5.57
CA GLY A 150 3.58 -5.40 -5.21
C GLY A 150 3.41 -3.94 -4.79
N ARG A 151 4.26 -3.45 -3.89
CA ARG A 151 4.32 -2.03 -3.50
C ARG A 151 4.64 -1.10 -4.66
N TYR A 152 5.53 -1.48 -5.59
CA TYR A 152 5.78 -0.69 -6.79
C TYR A 152 4.52 -0.55 -7.65
N VAL A 153 3.73 -1.61 -7.81
CA VAL A 153 2.47 -1.54 -8.58
C VAL A 153 1.45 -0.66 -7.87
N GLN A 154 1.35 -0.77 -6.54
CA GLN A 154 0.47 0.05 -5.74
C GLN A 154 0.83 1.54 -5.86
N HIS A 155 2.12 1.87 -5.71
CA HIS A 155 2.64 3.25 -5.69
C HIS A 155 3.14 3.72 -7.06
N LEU A 156 2.63 3.16 -8.15
CA LEU A 156 3.19 3.33 -9.49
C LEU A 156 3.32 4.81 -9.92
N ALA A 157 2.31 5.63 -9.61
CA ALA A 157 2.31 7.05 -9.94
C ALA A 157 3.39 7.82 -9.16
N ALA A 158 3.47 7.62 -7.85
CA ALA A 158 4.49 8.24 -7.00
C ALA A 158 5.90 7.79 -7.42
N ALA A 159 6.07 6.50 -7.70
CA ALA A 159 7.32 5.91 -8.17
C ALA A 159 7.85 6.61 -9.44
N HIS A 160 6.97 6.86 -10.41
CA HIS A 160 7.31 7.57 -11.65
C HIS A 160 7.27 9.10 -11.55
N ALA A 161 6.77 9.67 -10.44
CA ALA A 161 7.06 11.05 -10.02
C ALA A 161 8.44 11.18 -9.36
N GLY A 162 9.12 10.06 -9.09
CA GLY A 162 10.45 9.99 -8.50
C GLY A 162 10.45 9.70 -7.00
N GLU A 163 9.33 9.34 -6.40
CA GLU A 163 9.21 9.04 -4.97
C GLU A 163 9.39 7.55 -4.72
N LEU A 164 10.49 7.17 -4.04
CA LEU A 164 10.78 5.76 -3.70
C LEU A 164 10.35 5.38 -2.28
N GLU A 165 10.09 6.37 -1.43
CA GLU A 165 9.80 6.15 -0.02
C GLU A 165 8.64 5.16 0.21
N PRO A 166 7.51 5.24 -0.53
CA PRO A 166 6.41 4.29 -0.33
C PRO A 166 6.78 2.84 -0.66
N ILE A 167 7.70 2.63 -1.60
CA ILE A 167 8.19 1.29 -1.96
C ILE A 167 9.12 0.76 -0.86
N LEU A 168 9.99 1.63 -0.35
CA LEU A 168 11.05 1.30 0.61
C LEU A 168 10.60 1.30 2.07
N SER A 169 9.42 1.84 2.36
CA SER A 169 8.85 1.99 3.70
C SER A 169 8.89 0.72 4.55
N ASP A 170 9.06 0.85 5.86
CA ASP A 170 8.96 -0.29 6.76
C ASP A 170 7.50 -0.79 6.88
N GLU A 171 7.28 -2.02 7.33
CA GLU A 171 5.94 -2.63 7.45
C GLU A 171 5.01 -1.94 8.48
N HIS A 172 5.55 -1.08 9.36
CA HIS A 172 4.75 -0.29 10.30
C HIS A 172 4.44 1.11 9.75
N SER A 173 4.95 1.48 8.58
CA SER A 173 4.60 2.75 7.93
C SER A 173 3.19 2.69 7.33
N PRO A 174 2.41 3.78 7.37
CA PRO A 174 1.14 3.88 6.64
C PRO A 174 1.26 3.58 5.15
N ALA A 175 2.39 3.93 4.53
CA ALA A 175 2.63 3.68 3.11
C ALA A 175 2.80 2.19 2.77
N ALA A 176 3.07 1.34 3.75
CA ALA A 176 3.17 -0.10 3.59
C ALA A 176 1.84 -0.84 3.83
N ASP A 177 0.83 -0.20 4.43
CA ASP A 177 -0.51 -0.78 4.55
C ASP A 177 -1.34 -0.45 3.29
N PRO A 178 -1.79 -1.46 2.51
CA PRO A 178 -2.44 -1.18 1.25
C PRO A 178 -3.70 -0.34 1.38
N LEU A 179 -4.53 -0.67 2.38
CA LEU A 179 -5.79 0.02 2.63
C LEU A 179 -5.56 1.50 3.00
N ALA A 180 -4.72 1.77 4.00
CA ALA A 180 -4.43 3.13 4.42
C ALA A 180 -3.83 3.98 3.29
N SER A 181 -2.89 3.42 2.54
CA SER A 181 -2.24 4.12 1.44
C SER A 181 -3.17 4.40 0.26
N GLU A 182 -4.06 3.48 -0.10
CA GLU A 182 -5.04 3.71 -1.17
C GLU A 182 -6.05 4.80 -0.78
N ILE A 183 -6.53 4.77 0.47
CA ILE A 183 -7.42 5.82 1.00
C ILE A 183 -6.71 7.19 0.96
N ALA A 184 -5.47 7.27 1.44
CA ALA A 184 -4.69 8.50 1.43
C ALA A 184 -4.45 9.01 -0.01
N TYR A 185 -4.13 8.10 -0.93
CA TYR A 185 -3.92 8.44 -2.33
C TYR A 185 -5.17 9.08 -2.95
N LEU A 186 -6.35 8.46 -2.78
CA LEU A 186 -7.61 9.04 -3.26
C LEU A 186 -7.90 10.38 -2.60
N ALA A 187 -7.76 10.48 -1.28
CA ALA A 187 -8.02 11.71 -0.53
C ALA A 187 -7.18 12.90 -1.02
N ASP A 188 -5.94 12.67 -1.43
CA ASP A 188 -5.05 13.74 -1.84
C ASP A 188 -5.10 14.05 -3.35
N ASN A 189 -5.44 13.06 -4.18
CA ASN A 189 -5.27 13.14 -5.64
C ASN A 189 -6.58 13.06 -6.46
N ALA A 190 -7.69 12.61 -5.87
CA ALA A 190 -8.96 12.49 -6.58
C ALA A 190 -9.82 13.76 -6.47
N GLU A 191 -10.73 13.91 -7.44
CA GLU A 191 -11.85 14.85 -7.39
C GLU A 191 -13.12 14.08 -7.00
N PHE A 192 -14.00 14.71 -6.24
CA PHE A 192 -15.16 14.05 -5.63
C PHE A 192 -16.48 14.73 -5.99
N ASP A 193 -17.50 13.93 -6.30
CA ASP A 193 -18.88 14.34 -6.52
C ASP A 193 -19.81 13.67 -5.49
N LEU A 194 -20.29 14.47 -4.54
CA LEU A 194 -21.21 14.00 -3.49
C LEU A 194 -22.66 13.86 -3.98
N THR A 195 -22.96 14.22 -5.23
CA THR A 195 -24.32 14.13 -5.80
C THR A 195 -24.61 12.77 -6.44
N VAL A 196 -23.64 11.85 -6.44
CA VAL A 196 -23.80 10.51 -7.00
C VAL A 196 -24.87 9.72 -6.24
N PRO A 197 -25.78 8.99 -6.95
CA PRO A 197 -26.77 8.15 -6.29
C PRO A 197 -26.10 7.10 -5.38
N GLY A 198 -26.66 6.87 -4.19
CA GLY A 198 -26.09 5.90 -3.23
C GLY A 198 -25.11 6.49 -2.22
N GLU A 199 -24.68 7.76 -2.39
CA GLU A 199 -23.77 8.43 -1.47
C GLU A 199 -24.31 8.44 -0.03
N THR A 200 -25.59 8.80 0.14
CA THR A 200 -26.18 9.01 1.45
C THR A 200 -26.36 7.70 2.22
N GLU A 201 -26.67 6.61 1.52
CA GLU A 201 -26.72 5.27 2.11
C GLU A 201 -25.34 4.83 2.61
N LEU A 202 -24.30 4.97 1.78
CA LEU A 202 -22.92 4.65 2.16
C LEU A 202 -22.45 5.52 3.33
N ARG A 203 -22.83 6.80 3.36
CA ARG A 203 -22.51 7.71 4.45
C ARG A 203 -23.17 7.30 5.76
N ALA A 204 -24.42 6.87 5.74
CA ALA A 204 -25.11 6.35 6.92
C ALA A 204 -24.43 5.08 7.48
N GLU A 205 -23.99 4.17 6.60
CA GLU A 205 -23.23 2.98 6.99
C GLU A 205 -21.88 3.33 7.65
N MET A 206 -21.17 4.33 7.09
CA MET A 206 -19.93 4.81 7.69
C MET A 206 -20.14 5.43 9.07
N ILE A 207 -21.19 6.25 9.26
CA ILE A 207 -21.52 6.83 10.57
C ILE A 207 -21.74 5.71 11.61
N ALA A 208 -22.52 4.68 11.27
CA ALA A 208 -22.72 3.53 12.16
C ALA A 208 -21.40 2.79 12.46
N GLY A 209 -20.50 2.66 11.48
CA GLY A 209 -19.16 2.10 11.67
C GLY A 209 -18.30 2.93 12.64
N VAL A 210 -18.33 4.25 12.52
CA VAL A 210 -17.62 5.17 13.42
C VAL A 210 -18.16 5.07 14.85
N GLU A 211 -19.47 5.01 15.02
CA GLU A 211 -20.11 4.83 16.33
C GLU A 211 -19.70 3.50 16.98
N GLY A 212 -19.59 2.43 16.18
CA GLY A 212 -19.07 1.14 16.63
C GLY A 212 -17.63 1.23 17.16
N VAL A 213 -16.74 1.93 16.45
CA VAL A 213 -15.35 2.17 16.88
C VAL A 213 -15.31 2.96 18.19
N LEU A 214 -16.06 4.07 18.28
CA LEU A 214 -16.10 4.91 19.48
C LEU A 214 -16.64 4.17 20.70
N ALA A 215 -17.70 3.37 20.52
CA ALA A 215 -18.26 2.54 21.61
C ALA A 215 -17.25 1.48 22.07
N ALA A 216 -16.54 0.83 21.14
CA ALA A 216 -15.53 -0.15 21.46
C ALA A 216 -14.34 0.48 22.24
N LEU A 217 -13.84 1.63 21.79
CA LEU A 217 -12.81 2.40 22.48
C LEU A 217 -13.24 2.82 23.89
N GLY A 218 -14.45 3.37 24.04
CA GLY A 218 -14.98 3.79 25.34
C GLY A 218 -15.05 2.63 26.33
N SER A 219 -15.41 1.43 25.86
CA SER A 219 -15.43 0.22 26.69
C SER A 219 -14.05 -0.34 27.04
N ALA A 220 -13.02 0.04 26.28
CA ALA A 220 -11.64 -0.42 26.45
C ALA A 220 -10.75 0.61 27.18
N LYS A 221 -11.31 1.76 27.59
CA LYS A 221 -10.57 2.82 28.26
C LYS A 221 -10.11 2.34 29.65
N PRO A 222 -8.82 2.47 30.01
CA PRO A 222 -8.36 2.11 31.35
C PRO A 222 -9.06 2.97 32.39
N GLU A 223 -9.45 2.37 33.52
CA GLU A 223 -9.85 3.17 34.67
C GLU A 223 -8.63 3.99 35.15
N PRO A 224 -8.81 5.28 35.48
CA PRO A 224 -7.73 6.05 36.07
C PRO A 224 -7.25 5.31 37.33
N PRO A 225 -5.91 5.20 37.55
CA PRO A 225 -5.42 4.52 38.72
C PRO A 225 -6.04 5.16 39.96
N PRO A 226 -6.43 4.36 40.97
CA PRO A 226 -6.91 4.92 42.23
C PRO A 226 -5.87 5.92 42.73
N GLN A 227 -6.31 7.09 43.21
CA GLN A 227 -5.43 8.10 43.79
C GLN A 227 -4.65 7.51 44.97
N MET A 228 -3.53 6.85 44.70
CA MET A 228 -2.56 6.47 45.71
C MET A 228 -1.69 7.70 45.96
N GLY A 229 -1.61 8.12 47.22
CA GLY A 229 -0.70 9.17 47.65
C GLY A 229 0.72 8.90 47.11
N HIS A 230 1.30 9.93 46.49
CA HIS A 230 2.63 9.92 45.90
C HIS A 230 3.67 9.33 46.87
N ASN A 231 4.31 8.21 46.50
CA ASN A 231 5.59 7.79 47.08
C ASN A 231 6.33 6.69 46.30
N LEU A 232 5.99 6.43 45.03
CA LEU A 232 6.81 5.56 44.18
C LEU A 232 7.62 6.41 43.20
N PRO A 233 8.93 6.14 43.03
CA PRO A 233 9.72 6.80 42.01
C PRO A 233 9.13 6.47 40.63
N PRO A 234 9.15 7.42 39.68
CA PRO A 234 8.61 7.17 38.35
C PRO A 234 9.36 5.98 37.73
N GLY A 235 8.61 4.94 37.37
CA GLY A 235 9.12 3.87 36.52
C GLY A 235 9.48 4.42 35.14
N PRO A 236 10.28 3.68 34.35
CA PRO A 236 10.63 4.09 33.00
C PRO A 236 9.36 4.32 32.18
N ILE A 237 9.18 5.55 31.72
CA ILE A 237 8.14 5.91 30.75
C ILE A 237 8.65 5.35 29.43
N ASP A 238 8.18 4.17 29.05
CA ASP A 238 8.29 3.72 27.68
C ASP A 238 7.31 4.60 26.88
N GLU A 239 7.84 5.62 26.23
CA GLU A 239 7.15 6.54 25.32
C GLU A 239 6.74 5.78 24.04
N GLN A 240 5.84 4.79 24.17
CA GLN A 240 5.14 4.25 23.03
C GLN A 240 3.88 5.09 22.76
N PRO A 241 3.56 5.40 21.50
CA PRO A 241 2.41 6.23 21.17
C PRO A 241 1.12 5.56 21.67
N ALA A 242 0.36 6.26 22.48
CA ALA A 242 -0.99 5.84 22.85
C ALA A 242 -1.92 6.17 21.68
N LEU A 243 -2.20 5.18 20.82
CA LEU A 243 -3.05 5.38 19.65
C LEU A 243 -4.51 5.69 20.01
N GLY A 244 -4.99 5.28 21.19
CA GLY A 244 -6.40 5.38 21.61
C GLY A 244 -6.98 6.79 21.49
N PRO A 245 -6.36 7.82 22.11
CA PRO A 245 -6.79 9.21 21.95
C PRO A 245 -6.77 9.71 20.51
N GLU A 246 -5.78 9.31 19.70
CA GLU A 246 -5.69 9.71 18.29
C GLU A 246 -6.77 9.04 17.43
N ILE A 247 -7.05 7.75 17.68
CA ILE A 247 -8.15 7.01 17.04
C ILE A 247 -9.49 7.64 17.43
N GLU A 248 -9.69 7.99 18.70
CA GLU A 248 -10.90 8.67 19.18
C GLU A 248 -11.09 10.02 18.47
N ALA A 249 -10.02 10.84 18.38
CA ALA A 249 -10.06 12.14 17.71
C ALA A 249 -10.36 12.00 16.21
N ALA A 250 -9.69 11.07 15.51
CA ALA A 250 -9.92 10.82 14.09
C ALA A 250 -11.34 10.30 13.82
N ALA A 251 -11.85 9.39 14.66
CA ALA A 251 -13.21 8.89 14.55
C ALA A 251 -14.25 10.00 14.78
N GLN A 252 -14.05 10.87 15.79
CA GLN A 252 -14.92 12.03 16.02
C GLN A 252 -14.89 13.03 14.85
N GLN A 253 -13.71 13.27 14.27
CA GLN A 253 -13.58 14.11 13.09
C GLN A 253 -14.38 13.54 11.92
N ILE A 254 -14.23 12.24 11.62
CA ILE A 254 -14.99 11.59 10.54
C ILE A 254 -16.49 11.72 10.81
N LYS A 255 -16.95 11.42 12.03
CA LYS A 255 -18.38 11.55 12.38
C LYS A 255 -18.89 12.98 12.11
N SER A 256 -18.17 13.98 12.60
CA SER A 256 -18.55 15.40 12.43
C SER A 256 -18.61 15.80 10.96
N GLU A 257 -17.67 15.34 10.13
CA GLU A 257 -17.68 15.62 8.69
C GLU A 257 -18.88 14.93 8.02
N LEU A 258 -19.11 13.64 8.29
CA LEU A 258 -20.18 12.87 7.67
C LEU A 258 -21.59 13.35 8.06
N GLU A 259 -21.75 13.91 9.25
CA GLU A 259 -23.01 14.52 9.70
C GLU A 259 -23.28 15.90 9.07
N SER A 260 -22.29 16.50 8.40
CA SER A 260 -22.45 17.76 7.67
C SER A 260 -23.29 17.58 6.40
N ASP A 261 -23.99 18.64 5.99
CA ASP A 261 -24.69 18.68 4.70
C ASP A 261 -23.70 18.64 3.51
N SER A 262 -22.46 19.08 3.72
CA SER A 262 -21.38 19.09 2.73
C SER A 262 -20.07 18.58 3.35
N PRO A 263 -19.90 17.25 3.52
CA PRO A 263 -18.69 16.66 4.09
C PRO A 263 -17.45 16.98 3.26
N ASP A 264 -16.31 17.25 3.91
CA ASP A 264 -15.02 17.26 3.24
C ASP A 264 -14.50 15.82 3.06
N ALA A 265 -14.68 15.27 1.86
CA ALA A 265 -14.22 13.92 1.51
C ALA A 265 -12.70 13.73 1.69
N ARG A 266 -11.88 14.78 1.51
CA ARG A 266 -10.43 14.70 1.73
C ARG A 266 -10.12 14.59 3.22
N ALA A 267 -10.83 15.34 4.06
CA ALA A 267 -10.68 15.26 5.51
C ALA A 267 -11.10 13.88 6.04
N VAL A 268 -12.25 13.36 5.59
CA VAL A 268 -12.72 12.00 5.90
C VAL A 268 -11.69 10.96 5.45
N GLY A 269 -11.18 11.07 4.23
CA GLY A 269 -10.18 10.15 3.69
C GLY A 269 -8.88 10.15 4.49
N ARG A 270 -8.30 11.31 4.80
CA ARG A 270 -7.05 11.37 5.59
C ARG A 270 -7.21 10.78 7.00
N ALA A 271 -8.31 11.09 7.69
CA ALA A 271 -8.61 10.49 8.98
C ALA A 271 -8.85 8.97 8.84
N GLY A 272 -9.56 8.53 7.79
CA GLY A 272 -9.80 7.13 7.48
C GLY A 272 -8.53 6.33 7.21
N ALA A 273 -7.57 6.92 6.48
CA ALA A 273 -6.26 6.32 6.22
C ALA A 273 -5.49 6.09 7.53
N PHE A 274 -5.52 7.07 8.44
CA PHE A 274 -4.95 6.91 9.78
C PHE A 274 -5.64 5.77 10.55
N LEU A 275 -6.97 5.71 10.57
CA LEU A 275 -7.70 4.64 11.26
C LEU A 275 -7.40 3.25 10.69
N ALA A 276 -7.31 3.12 9.36
CA ALA A 276 -6.96 1.87 8.70
C ALA A 276 -5.55 1.41 9.11
N TRP A 277 -4.59 2.33 9.12
CA TRP A 277 -3.22 2.08 9.56
C TRP A 277 -3.15 1.72 11.05
N ALA A 278 -3.85 2.45 11.92
CA ALA A 278 -3.91 2.14 13.34
C ALA A 278 -4.45 0.73 13.59
N GLY A 279 -5.47 0.31 12.84
CA GLY A 279 -5.97 -1.07 12.84
C GLY A 279 -4.90 -2.09 12.45
N LYS A 280 -4.05 -1.78 11.45
CA LYS A 280 -2.91 -2.63 11.06
C LYS A 280 -1.85 -2.74 12.16
N ILE A 281 -1.50 -1.63 12.82
CA ILE A 281 -0.54 -1.63 13.93
C ILE A 281 -1.06 -2.49 15.09
N LEU A 282 -2.33 -2.34 15.47
CA LEU A 282 -2.94 -3.16 16.51
C LEU A 282 -2.99 -4.65 16.12
N GLN A 283 -3.20 -4.96 14.83
CA GLN A 283 -3.12 -6.33 14.32
C GLN A 283 -1.70 -6.90 14.44
N ILE A 284 -0.65 -6.13 14.13
CA ILE A 284 0.74 -6.55 14.31
C ILE A 284 1.02 -6.82 15.80
N ALA A 285 0.65 -5.89 16.68
CA ALA A 285 0.82 -6.05 18.13
C ALA A 285 0.13 -7.34 18.64
N LYS A 286 -1.08 -7.63 18.15
CA LYS A 286 -1.79 -8.89 18.44
C LYS A 286 -0.99 -10.12 18.02
N GLN A 287 -0.42 -10.11 16.81
CA GLN A 287 0.36 -11.22 16.27
C GLN A 287 1.69 -11.40 17.02
N GLU A 288 2.35 -10.32 17.41
CA GLU A 288 3.58 -10.38 18.20
C GLU A 288 3.32 -10.96 19.60
N GLY A 289 2.29 -10.47 20.30
CA GLY A 289 1.91 -11.03 21.59
C GLY A 289 1.54 -12.52 21.52
N ALA A 290 0.93 -12.97 20.40
CA ALA A 290 0.64 -14.38 20.19
C ALA A 290 1.91 -15.25 19.99
N LYS A 291 3.02 -14.68 19.48
CA LYS A 291 4.29 -15.39 19.26
C LYS A 291 5.12 -15.57 20.53
N VAL A 292 4.91 -14.75 21.55
CA VAL A 292 5.84 -14.62 22.69
C VAL A 292 5.95 -15.88 23.56
N LEU A 293 5.07 -16.89 23.48
CA LEU A 293 5.27 -18.16 24.25
C LEU A 293 4.35 -19.36 23.90
N GLU A 294 3.75 -19.47 22.71
CA GLU A 294 2.70 -20.50 22.42
C GLU A 294 1.56 -20.55 23.49
N LYS A 295 1.37 -19.47 24.28
CA LYS A 295 0.42 -19.42 25.39
C LYS A 295 -0.40 -18.13 25.48
N SER A 296 -1.72 -18.38 25.52
CA SER A 296 -2.84 -17.55 26.01
C SER A 296 -3.14 -16.22 25.31
N LYS A 297 -4.44 -16.00 25.03
CA LYS A 297 -5.01 -14.76 24.49
C LYS A 297 -4.68 -13.51 25.33
N ASP A 298 -4.28 -13.70 26.59
CA ASP A 298 -4.02 -12.63 27.54
C ASP A 298 -2.73 -11.86 27.22
N VAL A 299 -1.68 -12.52 26.73
CA VAL A 299 -0.45 -11.83 26.31
C VAL A 299 -0.69 -10.99 25.05
N ALA A 300 -1.44 -11.52 24.08
CA ALA A 300 -1.84 -10.74 22.89
C ALA A 300 -2.66 -9.49 23.27
N ARG A 301 -3.55 -9.61 24.26
CA ARG A 301 -4.30 -8.47 24.81
C ARG A 301 -3.40 -7.44 25.48
N GLU A 302 -2.37 -7.87 26.21
CA GLU A 302 -1.42 -6.96 26.85
C GLU A 302 -0.62 -6.14 25.82
N TYR A 303 -0.14 -6.76 24.75
CA TYR A 303 0.57 -6.06 23.66
C TYR A 303 -0.34 -5.06 22.94
N MET A 304 -1.57 -5.44 22.64
CA MET A 304 -2.56 -4.52 22.07
C MET A 304 -2.91 -3.38 23.02
N ALA A 305 -3.07 -3.64 24.31
CA ALA A 305 -3.34 -2.62 25.31
C ALA A 305 -2.19 -1.61 25.42
N LYS A 306 -0.94 -2.08 25.37
CA LYS A 306 0.26 -1.22 25.33
C LYS A 306 0.28 -0.34 24.07
N ALA A 307 0.00 -0.91 22.90
CA ALA A 307 -0.06 -0.15 21.65
C ALA A 307 -1.22 0.87 21.63
N LEU A 308 -2.35 0.56 22.29
CA LEU A 308 -3.51 1.46 22.30
C LEU A 308 -3.38 2.58 23.35
N TRP A 309 -2.94 2.27 24.57
CA TRP A 309 -3.03 3.20 25.71
C TRP A 309 -1.69 3.56 26.33
N GLY A 310 -0.59 2.97 25.87
CA GLY A 310 0.74 3.15 26.46
C GLY A 310 0.97 2.29 27.71
N THR A 311 2.04 2.57 28.44
CA THR A 311 2.53 1.71 29.55
C THR A 311 1.86 1.96 30.90
N ALA A 312 1.15 3.08 31.10
CA ALA A 312 0.46 3.40 32.35
C ALA A 312 -1.01 2.92 32.31
N GLY A 313 -1.38 1.98 33.20
CA GLY A 313 -2.79 1.58 33.42
C GLY A 313 -3.27 0.34 32.65
N THR A 314 -2.39 -0.39 31.96
CA THR A 314 -2.77 -1.55 31.11
C THR A 314 -2.94 -2.89 31.87
N LEU A 315 -2.58 -2.95 33.15
CA LEU A 315 -2.83 -4.11 34.01
C LEU A 315 -4.34 -4.24 34.28
N GLY A 316 -4.99 -5.18 33.58
CA GLY A 316 -6.41 -5.50 33.76
C GLY A 316 -7.36 -4.92 32.69
N VAL A 317 -6.85 -4.22 31.68
CA VAL A 317 -7.67 -3.72 30.56
C VAL A 317 -8.12 -4.88 29.68
N MET A 318 -9.43 -5.11 29.64
CA MET A 318 -10.06 -6.08 28.73
C MET A 318 -10.12 -5.50 27.31
N PHE A 319 -9.02 -5.64 26.56
CA PHE A 319 -9.01 -5.25 25.15
C PHE A 319 -9.98 -6.12 24.35
N LYS A 320 -10.96 -5.50 23.70
CA LYS A 320 -11.85 -6.18 22.75
C LYS A 320 -11.13 -6.30 21.42
N GLU A 321 -10.83 -7.54 21.02
CA GLU A 321 -10.25 -7.85 19.70
C GLU A 321 -11.08 -7.25 18.55
N GLU A 322 -12.37 -6.98 18.78
CA GLU A 322 -13.30 -6.31 17.87
C GLU A 322 -12.81 -4.93 17.39
N ILE A 323 -12.01 -4.19 18.16
CA ILE A 323 -11.50 -2.86 17.75
C ILE A 323 -10.71 -2.96 16.44
N VAL A 324 -9.87 -3.99 16.30
CA VAL A 324 -9.07 -4.20 15.08
C VAL A 324 -9.99 -4.40 13.87
N GLU A 325 -10.98 -5.29 14.01
CA GLU A 325 -11.92 -5.59 12.93
C GLU A 325 -12.81 -4.39 12.58
N LEU A 326 -13.26 -3.63 13.58
CA LEU A 326 -14.03 -2.40 13.39
C LEU A 326 -13.22 -1.35 12.63
N LEU A 327 -11.95 -1.13 12.99
CA LEU A 327 -11.08 -0.18 12.30
C LEU A 327 -10.82 -0.61 10.84
N ARG A 328 -10.52 -1.89 10.60
CA ARG A 328 -10.30 -2.40 9.24
C ARG A 328 -11.59 -2.41 8.41
N HIS A 329 -12.74 -2.67 9.03
CA HIS A 329 -14.04 -2.57 8.36
C HIS A 329 -14.35 -1.12 7.99
N LEU A 330 -14.24 -0.19 8.94
CA LEU A 330 -14.45 1.24 8.69
C LEU A 330 -13.52 1.77 7.59
N GLY A 331 -12.23 1.40 7.61
CA GLY A 331 -11.30 1.76 6.54
C GLY A 331 -11.77 1.28 5.16
N ARG A 332 -12.27 0.04 5.04
CA ARG A 332 -12.83 -0.48 3.78
C ARG A 332 -14.10 0.26 3.36
N SER A 333 -14.97 0.60 4.31
CA SER A 333 -16.18 1.38 4.02
C SER A 333 -15.83 2.79 3.53
N ILE A 334 -14.82 3.43 4.11
CA ILE A 334 -14.30 4.73 3.66
C ILE A 334 -13.69 4.62 2.25
N LEU A 335 -12.87 3.59 2.00
CA LEU A 335 -12.31 3.36 0.66
C LEU A 335 -13.43 3.20 -0.38
N ASN A 336 -14.44 2.38 -0.08
CA ASN A 336 -15.59 2.17 -0.95
C ASN A 336 -16.36 3.46 -1.21
N TRP A 337 -16.61 4.27 -0.17
CA TRP A 337 -17.27 5.56 -0.32
C TRP A 337 -16.46 6.52 -1.19
N LEU A 338 -15.15 6.67 -0.94
CA LEU A 338 -14.26 7.51 -1.74
C LEU A 338 -14.25 7.09 -3.22
N GLN A 339 -14.14 5.78 -3.49
CA GLN A 339 -14.19 5.25 -4.85
C GLN A 339 -15.54 5.52 -5.53
N HIS A 340 -16.64 5.40 -4.79
CA HIS A 340 -17.99 5.64 -5.29
C HIS A 340 -18.22 7.09 -5.69
N ILE A 341 -17.68 8.04 -4.92
CA ILE A 341 -17.81 9.48 -5.18
C ILE A 341 -16.69 10.05 -6.06
N THR A 342 -15.70 9.25 -6.47
CA THR A 342 -14.58 9.73 -7.30
C THR A 342 -15.02 10.00 -8.74
N ILE A 343 -14.61 11.15 -9.27
CA ILE A 343 -14.78 11.51 -10.68
C ILE A 343 -13.56 10.99 -11.47
N LEU A 344 -13.80 10.21 -12.52
CA LEU A 344 -12.76 9.69 -13.43
C LEU A 344 -12.29 10.71 -14.46
#